data_AF-A0A920R3C3-F1
#
_entry.id   AF-A0A920R3C3-F1
#
_cell.length_a   1.000
_cell.length_b   1.000
_cell.length_c   1.000
_cell.angle_alpha   90.00
_cell.angle_beta   90.00
_cell.angle_gamma   90.00
#
_symmetry.space_group_name_H-M   'P 1'
#
loop_
_entity.id
_entity.type
_entity.pdbx_description
1 polymer ?
#
loop_
_entity_poly.entity_id
_entity_poly.type
_entity_poly.pdbx_seq_one_letter_code
_entity_poly.pdbx_strand_id
1 'polypeptide(L)' 'MGINLRDPDGISVFHGLVKVSDAVFNNLRGDLPGKLGLTYDHLKHLNQALVTCSLSGFGPQAPAPRTRL' A
#
# COMPACT_ATOMS: atom_id res chain seq x y z
N MET A 1 13.27 1.62 13.39
CA MET A 1 13.73 0.85 12.20
C MET A 1 12.63 0.92 11.16
N GLY A 2 12.95 0.95 9.86
CA GLY A 2 11.94 1.13 8.81
C GLY A 2 12.43 0.62 7.45
N ILE A 3 11.49 0.39 6.54
CA ILE A 3 11.76 -0.07 5.17
C ILE A 3 11.44 1.08 4.20
N ASN A 4 12.24 1.22 3.14
CA ASN A 4 11.95 2.18 2.08
C ASN A 4 11.27 1.48 0.91
N LEU A 5 9.97 1.72 0.73
CA LEU A 5 9.18 1.12 -0.36
C LEU A 5 9.46 1.73 -1.75
N ARG A 6 10.41 2.67 -1.86
CA ARG A 6 10.91 3.18 -3.14
C ARG A 6 12.20 2.49 -3.60
N ASP A 7 12.80 1.72 -2.70
CA ASP A 7 14.03 0.97 -2.95
C ASP A 7 13.65 -0.47 -3.36
N PRO A 8 14.18 -1.02 -4.48
CA PRO A 8 13.97 -2.41 -4.86
C PRO A 8 14.24 -3.41 -3.72
N ASP A 9 15.26 -3.17 -2.90
CA ASP A 9 15.59 -4.05 -1.78
C ASP A 9 14.53 -3.96 -0.68
N GLY A 10 14.04 -2.75 -0.41
CA GLY A 10 12.94 -2.53 0.54
C GLY A 10 11.62 -3.16 0.07
N ILE A 11 11.36 -3.14 -1.23
CA ILE A 11 10.20 -3.82 -1.85
C ILE A 11 10.33 -5.35 -1.70
N SER A 12 11.52 -5.90 -1.93
CA SER A 12 11.77 -7.34 -1.76
C SER A 12 11.49 -7.80 -0.32
N VAL A 13 11.99 -7.03 0.67
CA VAL A 13 11.72 -7.28 2.09
C VAL A 13 10.22 -7.18 2.38
N PHE A 14 9.54 -6.14 1.88
CA PHE A 14 8.10 -6.00 2.03
C PHE A 14 7.32 -7.18 1.45
N HIS A 15 7.67 -7.66 0.25
CA HIS A 15 7.03 -8.82 -0.35
C HIS A 15 7.24 -10.10 0.47
N GLY A 16 8.41 -10.26 1.11
CA GLY A 16 8.65 -11.34 2.07
C GLY A 16 7.68 -11.30 3.24
N LEU A 17 7.41 -10.11 3.79
CA LEU A 17 6.44 -9.92 4.87
C LEU A 17 5.00 -10.19 4.41
N VAL A 18 4.62 -9.73 3.21
CA VAL A 18 3.29 -9.94 2.64
C VAL A 18 2.95 -11.42 2.50
N LYS A 19 3.92 -12.26 2.12
CA LYS A 19 3.70 -13.72 1.97
C LYS A 19 3.30 -14.42 3.27
N VAL A 20 3.66 -13.87 4.42
CA VAL A 20 3.39 -14.45 5.75
C VAL A 20 2.36 -13.66 6.56
N SER A 21 1.81 -12.59 6.00
CA SER A 21 0.84 -11.73 6.68
C SER A 21 -0.59 -12.04 6.25
N ASP A 22 -1.53 -11.93 7.17
CA ASP A 22 -2.97 -12.05 6.87
C ASP A 22 -3.56 -10.76 6.29
N ALA A 23 -2.99 -9.61 6.66
CA ALA A 23 -3.48 -8.32 6.23
C ALA A 23 -2.39 -7.27 6.00
N VAL A 24 -2.64 -6.37 5.05
CA VAL A 24 -1.89 -5.12 4.84
C VAL A 24 -2.82 -3.94 5.07
N PHE A 25 -2.44 -3.08 6.00
CA PHE A 25 -3.17 -1.85 6.31
C PHE A 25 -2.33 -0.62 5.93
N ASN A 26 -2.98 0.39 5.38
CA ASN A 26 -2.36 1.69 5.17
C ASN A 26 -3.35 2.84 5.45
N ASN A 27 -2.80 3.98 5.86
CA ASN A 27 -3.55 5.24 6.04
C ASN A 27 -3.04 6.31 5.06
N LEU A 28 -2.85 5.93 3.80
CA LEU A 28 -2.34 6.82 2.76
C LEU A 28 -3.48 7.49 1.99
N ARG A 29 -3.21 8.69 1.50
CA ARG A 29 -4.21 9.50 0.76
C ARG A 29 -4.33 9.08 -0.70
N GLY A 30 -5.55 9.18 -1.22
CA GLY A 30 -5.85 9.13 -2.65
C GLY A 30 -5.31 7.87 -3.34
N ASP A 31 -4.54 8.07 -4.40
CA ASP A 31 -3.99 7.02 -5.26
C ASP A 31 -2.62 6.46 -4.81
N LEU A 32 -2.08 6.94 -3.68
CA LEU A 32 -0.79 6.49 -3.16
C LEU A 32 -0.71 4.98 -2.87
N PRO A 33 -1.74 4.31 -2.31
CA PRO A 33 -1.70 2.87 -2.12
C PRO A 33 -1.48 2.12 -3.44
N GLY A 34 -2.10 2.58 -4.53
CA GLY A 34 -1.89 2.02 -5.86
C GLY A 34 -0.47 2.28 -6.37
N LYS A 35 0.02 3.52 -6.25
CA LYS A 35 1.39 3.89 -6.67
C LYS A 35 2.49 3.15 -5.93
N LEU A 36 2.26 2.77 -4.68
CA LEU A 36 3.20 2.02 -3.85
C LEU A 36 2.97 0.49 -3.91
N GLY A 37 2.03 0.02 -4.73
CA GLY A 37 1.76 -1.42 -4.87
C GLY A 37 1.14 -2.07 -3.63
N LEU A 38 0.42 -1.31 -2.81
CA LEU A 38 -0.17 -1.77 -1.54
C LEU A 38 -1.62 -2.26 -1.68
N THR A 39 -2.16 -2.32 -2.90
CA THR A 39 -3.53 -2.80 -3.14
C THR A 39 -3.56 -4.31 -3.35
N TYR A 40 -4.72 -4.92 -3.10
CA TYR A 40 -4.91 -6.35 -3.32
C TYR A 40 -4.50 -6.79 -4.74
N ASP A 41 -4.84 -6.02 -5.76
CA ASP A 41 -4.46 -6.37 -7.14
C ASP A 41 -2.95 -6.47 -7.37
N HIS A 42 -2.16 -5.66 -6.66
CA HIS A 42 -0.71 -5.71 -6.72
C HIS A 42 -0.13 -6.85 -5.89
N LEU A 43 -0.82 -7.28 -4.81
CA LEU A 43 -0.26 -8.22 -3.83
C LEU A 43 -0.84 -9.64 -3.91
N LYS A 44 -1.99 -9.84 -4.57
CA LYS A 44 -2.68 -11.14 -4.66
C LYS A 44 -1.84 -12.26 -5.27
N HIS A 45 -0.84 -11.91 -6.09
CA HIS A 45 0.09 -12.88 -6.66
C HIS A 45 1.10 -13.42 -5.63
N LEU A 46 1.32 -12.71 -4.52
CA LEU A 46 2.18 -13.12 -3.42
C LEU A 46 1.40 -13.93 -2.39
N ASN A 47 0.17 -13.50 -2.08
CA ASN A 47 -0.72 -14.16 -1.14
C ASN A 47 -2.19 -13.92 -1.53
N GLN A 48 -2.91 -14.97 -1.94
CA GLN A 48 -4.31 -14.89 -2.34
C GLN A 48 -5.28 -14.75 -1.15
N ALA A 49 -4.86 -15.14 0.06
CA ALA A 49 -5.67 -14.99 1.27
C ALA A 49 -5.54 -13.59 1.90
N LEU A 50 -4.70 -12.72 1.33
CA LEU A 50 -4.37 -11.42 1.90
C LEU A 50 -5.55 -10.45 1.90
N VAL A 51 -5.81 -9.83 3.04
CA VAL A 51 -6.76 -8.72 3.15
C VAL A 51 -6.03 -7.38 3.07
N THR A 52 -6.40 -6.53 2.11
CA THR A 52 -5.86 -5.16 2.05
C THR A 52 -6.89 -4.14 2.52
N CYS A 53 -6.53 -3.32 3.49
CA CYS A 53 -7.36 -2.24 4.00
C CYS A 53 -6.67 -0.89 3.79
N SER A 54 -7.41 0.07 3.26
CA SER A 54 -6.95 1.44 3.06
C SER A 54 -7.89 2.39 3.76
N LEU A 55 -7.41 3.06 4.79
CA LEU A 55 -8.12 4.15 5.43
C LEU A 55 -7.67 5.45 4.77
N SER A 56 -8.62 6.27 4.32
CA SER A 56 -8.32 7.60 3.81
C SER A 56 -9.49 8.54 4.10
N GLY A 57 -9.20 9.80 4.38
CA GLY A 57 -10.21 10.76 4.80
C GLY A 57 -11.30 11.07 3.75
N PHE A 58 -10.98 10.90 2.46
CA PHE A 58 -11.90 11.21 1.36
C PHE A 58 -12.12 10.03 0.38
N GLY A 59 -11.51 8.87 0.64
CA GLY A 59 -11.54 7.74 -0.28
C GLY A 59 -10.48 7.83 -1.38
N PRO A 60 -10.26 6.72 -2.12
CA PRO A 60 -9.22 6.62 -3.15
C PRO A 60 -9.50 7.44 -4.41
N GLN A 61 -10.77 7.79 -4.68
CA GLN A 61 -11.19 8.59 -5.83
C GLN A 61 -11.22 10.10 -5.53
N ALA A 62 -10.91 10.49 -4.29
CA ALA A 62 -10.88 11.89 -3.95
C ALA A 62 -9.71 12.59 -4.64
N PRO A 63 -9.96 13.76 -5.28
CA PRO A 63 -8.88 14.58 -5.79
C PRO A 63 -7.92 14.93 -4.65
N ALA A 64 -6.62 14.92 -4.93
CA ALA A 64 -5.63 15.37 -3.96
C ALA A 64 -6.06 16.77 -3.45
N PRO A 65 -6.04 17.03 -2.13
CA PRO A 65 -6.39 18.34 -1.62
C PRO A 65 -5.53 19.38 -2.33
N ARG A 66 -6.15 20.32 -3.03
CA ARG A 66 -5.48 21.49 -3.59
C ARG A 66 -5.11 22.42 -2.44
N THR A 67 -4.12 22.04 -1.64
CA THR A 67 -3.47 22.98 -0.75
C THR A 67 -2.53 23.81 -1.62
N ARG A 68 -3.01 24.96 -2.11
CA ARG A 68 -2.11 26.07 -2.41
C ARG A 68 -1.59 26.54 -1.06
N LEU A 69 -0.31 26.31 -0.80
CA LEU A 69 0.49 27.21 0.04
C LEU A 69 1.25 28.13 -0.92
#